data_AF-A0A850BKG5-F1
#
_entry.id   AF-A0A850BKG5-F1
#
_cell.length_a   1.000
_cell.length_b   1.000
_cell.length_c   1.000
_cell.angle_alpha   90.00
_cell.angle_beta   90.00
_cell.angle_gamma   90.00
#
_symmetry.space_group_name_H-M   'P 1'
#
loop_
_entity.id
_entity.type
_entity.pdbx_description
1 polymer ?
#
loop_
_entity_poly.entity_id
_entity_poly.type
_entity_poly.pdbx_seq_one_letter_code
_entity_poly.pdbx_strand_id
1 'polypeptide(L)'
;METLAQRLVANPHDEEALTYAHRAGQQNPQSYAILLEKVGTATPDTAIAAHWLGEAASVWSMTLGDAQQAARVLLLALDKDPTQRNPFDRLTQMYREKGDTKALVTLLERQVKALTPLAYERADVRSQLGAMHEELAKLFSDPAMFRPDRAVESWKRVVELDPQNAYAIYAVRELLKQHQQYGE
;
A
#
# COMPACT_ATOMS: atom_id res chain seq x y z
N MET A 1 7.87 12.05 -26.47
CA MET A 1 7.34 11.69 -25.13
C MET A 1 5.89 12.13 -24.98
N GLU A 2 5.55 13.41 -25.18
CA GLU A 2 4.17 13.93 -25.07
C GLU A 2 3.14 13.11 -25.86
N THR A 3 3.43 12.83 -27.13
CA THR A 3 2.56 12.07 -28.05
C THR A 3 2.39 10.61 -27.64
N LEU A 4 3.43 10.01 -27.05
CA LEU A 4 3.43 8.62 -26.64
C LEU A 4 2.62 8.41 -25.36
N ALA A 5 2.76 9.33 -24.40
CA ALA A 5 1.95 9.33 -23.19
C ALA A 5 0.47 9.49 -23.53
N GLN A 6 0.12 10.42 -24.43
CA GLN A 6 -1.25 10.61 -24.88
C GLN A 6 -1.84 9.35 -25.54
N ARG A 7 -1.05 8.67 -26.39
CA ARG A 7 -1.46 7.39 -27.00
C ARG A 7 -1.77 6.32 -25.94
N LEU A 8 -0.87 6.14 -24.97
CA LEU A 8 -1.04 5.14 -23.91
C LEU A 8 -2.17 5.48 -22.91
N VAL A 9 -2.43 6.77 -22.69
CA VAL A 9 -3.59 7.21 -21.89
C VAL A 9 -4.91 6.92 -22.63
N ALA A 10 -4.96 7.18 -23.95
CA ALA A 10 -6.15 6.93 -24.75
C ALA A 10 -6.38 5.43 -25.04
N ASN A 11 -5.29 4.67 -25.23
CA ASN A 11 -5.29 3.24 -25.44
C ASN A 11 -4.15 2.59 -24.63
N PRO A 12 -4.43 2.09 -23.41
CA PRO A 12 -3.44 1.42 -22.57
C PRO A 12 -2.83 0.15 -23.19
N HIS A 13 -3.48 -0.43 -24.19
CA HIS A 13 -3.03 -1.66 -24.86
C HIS A 13 -2.45 -1.36 -26.26
N ASP A 14 -2.03 -0.12 -26.53
CA ASP A 14 -1.36 0.24 -27.78
C ASP A 14 0.02 -0.46 -27.87
N GLU A 15 0.05 -1.65 -28.45
CA GLU A 15 1.24 -2.50 -28.54
C GLU A 15 2.42 -1.82 -29.25
N GLU A 16 2.15 -0.99 -30.25
CA GLU A 16 3.20 -0.24 -30.95
C GLU A 16 3.81 0.81 -30.03
N ALA A 17 2.97 1.56 -29.33
CA ALA A 17 3.42 2.57 -28.37
C ALA A 17 4.22 1.91 -27.23
N LEU A 18 3.77 0.76 -26.73
CA LEU A 18 4.47 0.01 -25.68
C LEU A 18 5.80 -0.55 -26.16
N THR A 19 5.82 -1.17 -27.34
CA THR A 19 7.04 -1.73 -27.93
C THR A 19 8.07 -0.64 -28.17
N TYR A 20 7.64 0.52 -28.69
CA TYR A 20 8.50 1.67 -28.88
C TYR A 20 9.03 2.21 -27.54
N ALA A 21 8.14 2.40 -26.56
CA ALA A 21 8.50 2.89 -25.23
C ALA A 21 9.52 1.97 -24.55
N HIS A 22 9.29 0.67 -24.58
CA HIS A 22 10.19 -0.34 -24.00
C HIS A 22 11.55 -0.35 -24.71
N ARG A 23 11.58 -0.35 -26.04
CA ARG A 23 12.84 -0.30 -26.81
C ARG A 23 13.62 0.98 -26.52
N ALA A 24 12.95 2.13 -26.44
CA ALA A 24 13.59 3.39 -26.06
C ALA A 24 14.10 3.34 -24.61
N GLY A 25 13.35 2.70 -23.71
CA GLY A 25 13.70 2.47 -22.32
C GLY A 25 14.94 1.60 -22.10
N GLN A 26 15.25 0.69 -23.03
CA GLN A 26 16.50 -0.10 -22.95
C GLN A 26 17.74 0.79 -23.04
N GLN A 27 17.67 1.92 -23.75
CA GLN A 27 18.79 2.87 -23.84
C GLN A 27 18.76 3.90 -22.72
N ASN A 28 17.55 4.28 -22.26
CA ASN A 28 17.38 5.26 -21.19
C ASN A 28 16.22 4.83 -20.25
N PRO A 29 16.50 3.97 -19.25
CA PRO A 29 15.48 3.44 -18.36
C PRO A 29 14.78 4.53 -17.54
N GLN A 30 15.51 5.61 -17.20
CA GLN A 30 14.95 6.74 -16.46
C GLN A 30 13.87 7.47 -17.27
N SER A 31 14.11 7.71 -18.57
CA SER A 31 13.12 8.34 -19.44
C SER A 31 11.88 7.47 -19.61
N TYR A 32 12.04 6.15 -19.65
CA TYR A 32 10.92 5.21 -19.69
C TYR A 32 10.12 5.23 -18.39
N ALA A 33 10.77 5.20 -17.23
CA ALA A 33 10.07 5.31 -15.94
C ALA A 33 9.26 6.61 -15.83
N ILE A 34 9.84 7.75 -16.22
CA ILE A 34 9.15 9.06 -16.24
C ILE A 34 7.94 9.05 -17.20
N LEU A 35 8.06 8.39 -18.36
CA LEU A 35 6.93 8.22 -19.28
C LEU A 35 5.78 7.47 -18.61
N LEU A 36 6.08 6.33 -17.99
CA LEU A 36 5.09 5.49 -17.32
C LEU A 36 4.44 6.24 -16.16
N GLU A 37 5.19 7.02 -15.38
CA GLU A 37 4.63 7.92 -14.35
C GLU A 37 3.66 8.94 -14.95
N LYS A 38 4.03 9.55 -16.08
CA LYS A 38 3.16 10.52 -16.78
C LYS A 38 1.89 9.87 -17.28
N VAL A 39 1.98 8.66 -17.85
CA VAL A 39 0.82 7.88 -18.30
C VAL A 39 -0.08 7.57 -17.09
N GLY A 40 0.46 6.94 -16.05
CA GLY A 40 -0.31 6.59 -14.86
C GLY A 40 -0.95 7.79 -14.16
N THR A 41 -0.27 8.94 -14.14
CA THR A 41 -0.84 10.18 -13.57
C THR A 41 -2.00 10.72 -14.38
N ALA A 42 -1.93 10.63 -15.72
CA ALA A 42 -2.93 11.16 -16.64
C ALA A 42 -4.07 10.18 -16.95
N THR A 43 -3.92 8.88 -16.66
CA THR A 43 -4.96 7.88 -16.86
C THR A 43 -6.15 8.10 -15.90
N PRO A 44 -7.39 8.23 -16.42
CA PRO A 44 -8.59 8.41 -15.58
C PRO A 44 -9.02 7.16 -14.82
N ASP A 45 -8.86 5.98 -15.43
CA ASP A 45 -9.16 4.71 -14.79
C ASP A 45 -8.15 4.46 -13.66
N THR A 46 -8.64 4.30 -12.43
CA THR A 46 -7.80 4.25 -11.23
C THR A 46 -6.94 2.99 -11.19
N ALA A 47 -7.47 1.86 -11.65
CA ALA A 47 -6.77 0.59 -11.65
C ALA A 47 -5.64 0.58 -12.70
N ILE A 48 -5.91 1.08 -13.91
CA ILE A 48 -4.91 1.22 -14.98
C ILE A 48 -3.86 2.27 -14.59
N ALA A 49 -4.27 3.39 -13.97
CA ALA A 49 -3.35 4.40 -13.44
C ALA A 49 -2.36 3.80 -12.43
N ALA A 50 -2.87 3.05 -11.45
CA ALA A 50 -2.05 2.39 -10.44
C ALA A 50 -1.15 1.30 -11.05
N HIS A 51 -1.61 0.58 -12.08
CA HIS A 51 -0.79 -0.38 -12.81
C HIS A 51 0.42 0.30 -13.47
N TRP A 52 0.21 1.38 -14.23
CA TRP A 52 1.32 2.11 -14.86
C TRP A 52 2.34 2.66 -13.87
N LEU A 53 1.86 3.15 -12.73
CA LEU A 53 2.72 3.60 -11.65
C LEU A 53 3.49 2.44 -11.00
N GLY A 54 2.86 1.27 -10.85
CA GLY A 54 3.54 0.05 -10.40
C GLY A 54 4.68 -0.39 -11.33
N GLU A 55 4.46 -0.31 -12.65
CA GLU A 55 5.48 -0.60 -13.66
C GLU A 55 6.61 0.43 -13.62
N ALA A 56 6.29 1.72 -13.52
CA ALA A 56 7.29 2.78 -13.35
C ALA A 56 8.16 2.53 -12.11
N ALA A 57 7.54 2.18 -10.98
CA ALA A 57 8.25 1.84 -9.76
C ALA A 57 9.18 0.62 -9.92
N SER A 58 8.77 -0.39 -10.71
CA SER A 58 9.62 -1.54 -11.03
C SER A 58 10.87 -1.11 -11.81
N VAL A 59 10.75 -0.20 -12.78
CA VAL A 59 11.90 0.34 -13.51
C VAL A 59 12.85 1.09 -12.56
N TRP A 60 12.29 1.94 -11.68
CA TRP A 60 13.08 2.64 -10.67
C TRP A 60 13.85 1.71 -9.74
N SER A 61 13.18 0.69 -9.18
CA SER A 61 13.84 -0.21 -8.22
C SER A 61 14.76 -1.23 -8.89
N MET A 62 14.30 -1.89 -9.96
CA MET A 62 15.00 -3.06 -10.52
C MET A 62 16.08 -2.67 -11.53
N THR A 63 15.83 -1.64 -12.34
CA THR A 63 16.76 -1.23 -13.41
C THR A 63 17.67 -0.09 -12.96
N LEU A 64 17.12 0.89 -12.24
CA LEU A 64 17.85 2.10 -11.84
C LEU A 64 18.41 2.01 -10.42
N GLY A 65 18.00 1.01 -9.62
CA GLY A 65 18.42 0.85 -8.23
C GLY A 65 17.92 1.95 -7.29
N ASP A 66 16.99 2.81 -7.72
CA ASP A 66 16.44 3.90 -6.93
C ASP A 66 15.19 3.45 -6.17
N ALA A 67 15.44 2.78 -5.04
CA ALA A 67 14.38 2.34 -4.13
C ALA A 67 13.57 3.52 -3.55
N GLN A 68 14.17 4.71 -3.42
CA GLN A 68 13.46 5.87 -2.87
C GLN A 68 12.43 6.42 -3.85
N GLN A 69 12.81 6.57 -5.13
CA GLN A 69 11.87 6.97 -6.17
C GLN A 69 10.81 5.89 -6.40
N ALA A 70 11.18 4.61 -6.40
CA ALA A 70 10.20 3.52 -6.46
C ALA A 70 9.15 3.61 -5.35
N ALA A 71 9.56 3.85 -4.10
CA ALA A 71 8.62 4.03 -2.99
C ALA A 71 7.67 5.24 -3.20
N ARG A 72 8.19 6.37 -3.68
CA ARG A 72 7.36 7.56 -3.99
C ARG A 72 6.29 7.24 -5.05
N VAL A 73 6.68 6.53 -6.11
CA VAL A 73 5.76 6.16 -7.20
C VAL A 73 4.72 5.13 -6.73
N LEU A 74 5.09 4.17 -5.89
CA LEU A 74 4.14 3.21 -5.31
C LEU A 74 3.12 3.90 -4.38
N LEU A 75 3.53 4.93 -3.63
CA LEU A 75 2.59 5.72 -2.83
C LEU A 75 1.58 6.45 -3.72
N LEU A 76 2.03 7.00 -4.86
CA LEU A 76 1.15 7.61 -5.85
C LEU A 76 0.19 6.58 -6.46
N ALA A 77 0.64 5.33 -6.67
CA ALA A 77 -0.22 4.25 -7.15
C ALA A 77 -1.36 3.94 -6.16
N LEU A 78 -1.07 3.92 -4.86
CA LEU A 78 -2.09 3.76 -3.82
C LEU A 78 -3.02 4.96 -3.69
N ASP A 79 -2.53 6.18 -3.96
CA ASP A 79 -3.38 7.36 -4.03
C ASP A 79 -4.35 7.35 -5.19
N LYS A 80 -3.97 6.73 -6.31
CA LYS A 80 -4.84 6.52 -7.45
C LYS A 80 -5.89 5.45 -7.17
N ASP A 81 -5.45 4.30 -6.66
CA ASP A 81 -6.32 3.19 -6.32
C ASP A 81 -5.83 2.46 -5.06
N PRO A 82 -6.44 2.74 -3.89
CA PRO A 82 -6.06 2.08 -2.65
C PRO A 82 -6.45 0.61 -2.62
N THR A 83 -7.27 0.11 -3.56
CA THR A 83 -7.68 -1.30 -3.60
C THR A 83 -6.65 -2.19 -4.29
N GLN A 84 -5.63 -1.60 -4.90
CA GLN A 84 -4.52 -2.34 -5.51
C GLN A 84 -3.59 -2.90 -4.43
N ARG A 85 -3.48 -4.23 -4.39
CA ARG A 85 -2.63 -4.92 -3.41
C ARG A 85 -1.14 -4.80 -3.71
N ASN A 86 -0.76 -4.90 -4.99
CA ASN A 86 0.65 -4.97 -5.38
C ASN A 86 1.48 -3.77 -4.87
N PRO A 87 1.05 -2.49 -5.02
CA PRO A 87 1.84 -1.38 -4.50
C PRO A 87 1.96 -1.36 -2.98
N PHE A 88 0.90 -1.74 -2.28
CA PHE A 88 0.90 -1.85 -0.82
C PHE A 88 1.84 -2.95 -0.34
N ASP A 89 1.77 -4.15 -0.91
CA ASP A 89 2.62 -5.29 -0.55
C ASP A 89 4.10 -4.96 -0.78
N ARG A 90 4.43 -4.30 -1.88
CA ARG A 90 5.81 -3.86 -2.17
C ARG A 90 6.30 -2.82 -1.17
N LEU A 91 5.51 -1.80 -0.86
CA LEU A 91 5.89 -0.78 0.14
C LEU A 91 6.04 -1.36 1.54
N THR A 92 5.14 -2.25 1.96
CA THR A 92 5.25 -2.91 3.27
C THR A 92 6.54 -3.73 3.35
N GLN A 93 6.87 -4.50 2.29
CA GLN A 93 8.12 -5.24 2.23
C GLN A 93 9.34 -4.33 2.30
N MET A 94 9.37 -3.23 1.54
CA MET A 94 10.47 -2.26 1.57
C MET A 94 10.68 -1.63 2.96
N TYR A 95 9.59 -1.27 3.66
CA TYR A 95 9.69 -0.72 5.01
C TYR A 95 10.13 -1.78 6.04
N ARG A 96 9.70 -3.04 5.87
CA ARG A 96 10.16 -4.16 6.73
C ARG A 96 11.66 -4.43 6.55
N GLU A 97 12.13 -4.52 5.32
CA GLU A 97 13.56 -4.76 5.01
C GLU A 97 14.47 -3.65 5.56
N LYS A 98 13.98 -2.40 5.55
CA LYS A 98 14.69 -1.26 6.13
C LYS A 98 14.58 -1.19 7.67
N GLY A 99 13.69 -1.99 8.29
CA GLY A 99 13.35 -1.88 9.71
C GLY A 99 12.64 -0.57 10.06
N ASP A 100 12.00 0.09 9.09
CA ASP A 100 11.35 1.39 9.26
C ASP A 100 9.91 1.21 9.76
N THR A 101 9.77 0.71 10.99
CA THR A 101 8.48 0.39 11.61
C THR A 101 7.53 1.59 11.65
N LYS A 102 8.07 2.82 11.82
CA LYS A 102 7.27 4.05 11.82
C LYS A 102 6.64 4.32 10.46
N ALA A 103 7.40 4.16 9.38
CA ALA A 103 6.87 4.29 8.02
C ALA A 103 5.84 3.20 7.70
N LEU A 104 6.07 1.96 8.15
CA LEU A 104 5.12 0.86 8.00
C LEU A 104 3.78 1.15 8.69
N VAL A 105 3.81 1.61 9.94
CA VAL A 105 2.58 2.02 10.67
C VAL A 105 1.85 3.13 9.93
N THR A 106 2.59 4.15 9.46
CA THR A 106 1.98 5.28 8.73
C THR A 106 1.31 4.81 7.43
N LEU A 107 1.94 3.89 6.70
CA LEU A 107 1.38 3.29 5.49
C LEU A 107 0.10 2.50 5.79
N LEU A 108 0.14 1.63 6.81
CA LEU A 108 -1.00 0.83 7.26
C LEU A 108 -2.20 1.71 7.64
N GLU A 109 -1.97 2.76 8.44
CA GLU A 109 -3.03 3.68 8.86
C GLU A 109 -3.67 4.43 7.69
N ARG A 110 -2.84 4.91 6.75
CA ARG A 110 -3.31 5.57 5.53
C ARG A 110 -4.19 4.62 4.72
N GLN A 111 -3.72 3.38 4.55
CA GLN A 111 -4.40 2.36 3.76
C GLN A 111 -5.74 1.94 4.41
N VAL A 112 -5.75 1.74 5.72
CA VAL A 112 -6.97 1.48 6.50
C VAL A 112 -7.98 2.61 6.28
N LYS A 113 -7.55 3.86 6.41
CA LYS A 113 -8.43 5.02 6.20
C LYS A 113 -9.02 5.06 4.80
N ALA A 114 -8.22 4.75 3.77
CA ALA A 114 -8.65 4.76 2.38
C ALA A 114 -9.62 3.61 2.06
N LEU A 115 -9.43 2.43 2.66
CA LEU A 115 -10.23 1.24 2.41
C LEU A 115 -11.51 1.15 3.26
N THR A 116 -11.55 1.81 4.42
CA THR A 116 -12.70 1.76 5.35
C THR A 116 -14.06 2.03 4.68
N PRO A 117 -14.23 3.06 3.83
CA PRO A 117 -15.52 3.33 3.18
C PRO A 117 -15.99 2.19 2.26
N LEU A 118 -15.08 1.37 1.73
CA LEU A 118 -15.38 0.30 0.79
C LEU A 118 -15.71 -1.02 1.49
N ALA A 119 -15.43 -1.12 2.80
CA ALA A 119 -15.53 -2.37 3.57
C ALA A 119 -16.95 -2.94 3.67
N TYR A 120 -17.96 -2.07 3.56
CA TYR A 120 -19.36 -2.47 3.68
C TYR A 120 -19.84 -3.25 2.44
N GLU A 121 -19.38 -2.85 1.26
CA GLU A 121 -19.82 -3.40 -0.02
C GLU A 121 -18.91 -4.53 -0.52
N ARG A 122 -17.66 -4.58 -0.04
CA ARG A 122 -16.61 -5.46 -0.54
C ARG A 122 -16.04 -6.35 0.56
N ALA A 123 -16.44 -7.62 0.56
CA ALA A 123 -15.96 -8.62 1.51
C ALA A 123 -14.43 -8.80 1.45
N ASP A 124 -13.84 -8.73 0.25
CA ASP A 124 -12.39 -8.79 0.06
C ASP A 124 -11.66 -7.62 0.72
N VAL A 125 -12.25 -6.43 0.71
CA VAL A 125 -11.70 -5.24 1.40
C VAL A 125 -11.86 -5.36 2.90
N ARG A 126 -13.01 -5.87 3.38
CA ARG A 126 -13.24 -6.13 4.80
C ARG A 126 -12.18 -7.07 5.39
N SER A 127 -11.83 -8.16 4.69
CA SER A 127 -10.77 -9.07 5.12
C SER A 127 -9.39 -8.40 5.12
N GLN A 128 -9.10 -7.54 4.15
CA GLN A 128 -7.84 -6.78 4.10
C GLN A 128 -7.71 -5.82 5.29
N LEU A 129 -8.78 -5.10 5.62
CA LEU A 129 -8.81 -4.23 6.79
C LEU A 129 -8.58 -5.00 8.09
N GLY A 130 -9.16 -6.20 8.21
CA GLY A 130 -8.93 -7.08 9.37
C GLY A 130 -7.44 -7.40 9.53
N ALA A 131 -6.77 -7.81 8.46
CA ALA A 131 -5.34 -8.10 8.46
C ALA A 131 -4.48 -6.86 8.79
N MET A 132 -4.82 -5.69 8.26
CA MET A 132 -4.09 -4.44 8.54
C MET A 132 -4.26 -3.99 10.00
N HIS A 133 -5.47 -4.09 10.55
CA HIS A 133 -5.72 -3.80 11.97
C HIS A 133 -5.02 -4.80 12.88
N GLU A 134 -4.97 -6.08 12.52
CA GLU A 134 -4.21 -7.09 13.23
C GLU A 134 -2.71 -6.77 13.25
N GLU A 135 -2.14 -6.37 12.11
CA GLU A 135 -0.74 -5.98 12.03
C GLU A 135 -0.44 -4.72 12.84
N LEU A 136 -1.27 -3.67 12.73
CA LEU A 136 -1.16 -2.47 13.54
C LEU A 136 -1.21 -2.79 15.04
N ALA A 137 -2.11 -3.68 15.44
CA ALA A 137 -2.26 -4.07 16.83
C ALA A 137 -0.99 -4.75 17.36
N LYS A 138 -0.41 -5.69 16.59
CA LYS A 138 0.86 -6.34 16.93
C LYS A 138 2.01 -5.34 17.01
N LEU A 139 2.12 -4.42 16.05
CA LEU A 139 3.15 -3.39 16.04
C LEU A 139 3.03 -2.46 17.26
N PHE A 140 1.83 -2.06 17.65
CA PHE A 140 1.62 -1.23 18.84
C PHE A 140 1.80 -1.98 20.17
N SER A 141 1.75 -3.31 20.16
CA SER A 141 2.12 -4.13 21.32
C SER A 141 3.62 -4.41 21.42
N ASP A 142 4.37 -4.19 20.34
CA ASP A 142 5.82 -4.39 20.33
C ASP A 142 6.52 -3.37 21.26
N PRO A 143 7.50 -3.78 22.09
CA PRO A 143 8.24 -2.87 22.95
C PRO A 143 8.87 -1.66 22.22
N ALA A 144 9.30 -1.83 20.97
CA ALA A 144 9.91 -0.77 20.17
C ALA A 144 8.89 0.30 19.70
N MET A 145 7.59 -0.03 19.70
CA MET A 145 6.51 0.86 19.29
C MET A 145 5.32 0.79 20.27
N PHE A 146 5.63 0.64 21.56
CA PHE A 146 4.65 0.35 22.59
C PHE A 146 3.63 1.49 22.75
N ARG A 147 2.41 1.24 22.29
CA ARG A 147 1.25 2.14 22.31
C ARG A 147 -0.01 1.31 22.64
N PRO A 148 -0.14 0.82 23.89
CA PRO A 148 -1.12 -0.20 24.24
C PRO A 148 -2.57 0.23 24.01
N ASP A 149 -2.90 1.51 24.22
CA ASP A 149 -4.24 2.06 23.88
C ASP A 149 -4.60 1.86 22.41
N ARG A 150 -3.62 2.11 21.51
CA ARG A 150 -3.81 1.95 20.05
C ARG A 150 -3.81 0.49 19.64
N ALA A 151 -3.06 -0.37 20.34
CA ALA A 151 -3.15 -1.81 20.15
C ALA A 151 -4.55 -2.33 20.50
N VAL A 152 -5.13 -1.91 21.62
CA VAL A 152 -6.50 -2.26 22.03
C VAL A 152 -7.53 -1.78 21.00
N GLU A 153 -7.42 -0.54 20.53
CA GLU A 153 -8.31 0.00 19.49
C GLU A 153 -8.24 -0.82 18.19
N SER A 154 -7.03 -1.17 17.76
CA SER A 154 -6.82 -1.95 16.55
C SER A 154 -7.38 -3.38 16.70
N TRP A 155 -7.14 -4.04 17.83
CA TRP A 155 -7.72 -5.36 18.10
C TRP A 155 -9.25 -5.35 18.17
N LYS A 156 -9.86 -4.31 18.75
CA LYS A 156 -11.32 -4.14 18.75
C LYS A 156 -11.86 -4.06 17.33
N ARG A 157 -11.18 -3.33 16.44
CA ARG A 157 -11.53 -3.28 15.02
C ARG A 157 -11.41 -4.63 14.33
N VAL A 158 -10.42 -5.46 14.66
CA VAL A 158 -10.35 -6.85 14.16
C VAL A 158 -11.59 -7.64 14.60
N VAL A 159 -11.99 -7.55 15.87
CA VAL A 159 -13.18 -8.26 16.40
C VAL A 159 -14.48 -7.78 15.75
N GLU A 160 -14.60 -6.48 15.43
CA GLU A 160 -15.77 -5.97 14.71
C GLU A 160 -15.83 -6.48 13.26
N LEU A 161 -14.66 -6.55 12.60
CA LEU A 161 -14.56 -7.04 11.23
C LEU A 161 -14.75 -8.56 11.15
N ASP A 162 -14.22 -9.31 12.12
CA ASP A 162 -14.37 -10.76 12.28
C ASP A 162 -14.66 -11.12 13.76
N PRO A 163 -15.95 -11.23 14.14
CA PRO A 163 -16.35 -11.59 15.50
C PRO A 163 -15.97 -13.01 15.93
N GLN A 164 -15.48 -13.86 15.02
CA GLN A 164 -15.03 -15.22 15.33
C GLN A 164 -13.52 -15.32 15.55
N ASN A 165 -12.78 -14.22 15.39
CA ASN A 165 -11.34 -14.18 15.60
C ASN A 165 -11.00 -14.33 17.10
N ALA A 166 -10.84 -15.57 17.54
CA ALA A 166 -10.55 -15.92 18.93
C ALA A 166 -9.24 -15.28 19.44
N TYR A 167 -8.25 -15.09 18.55
CA TYR A 167 -6.99 -14.46 18.90
C TYR A 167 -7.17 -12.98 19.23
N ALA A 168 -7.91 -12.24 18.39
CA ALA A 168 -8.21 -10.83 18.63
C ALA A 168 -9.03 -10.64 19.92
N ILE A 169 -10.02 -11.49 20.17
CA ILE A 169 -10.83 -11.47 21.41
C ILE A 169 -9.94 -11.66 22.63
N TYR A 170 -9.05 -12.65 22.59
CA TYR A 170 -8.08 -12.90 23.66
C TYR A 170 -7.14 -11.71 23.87
N ALA A 171 -6.59 -11.15 22.79
CA ALA A 171 -5.66 -10.03 22.84
C ALA A 171 -6.29 -8.76 23.47
N VAL A 172 -7.53 -8.41 23.10
CA VAL A 172 -8.26 -7.30 23.74
C VAL A 172 -8.41 -7.55 25.24
N ARG A 173 -8.82 -8.76 25.64
CA ARG A 173 -9.04 -9.10 27.05
C ARG A 173 -7.77 -8.95 27.87
N GLU A 174 -6.65 -9.47 27.39
CA GLU A 174 -5.39 -9.42 28.14
C GLU A 174 -4.83 -8.00 28.24
N LEU A 175 -4.88 -7.21 27.15
CA LEU A 175 -4.44 -5.82 27.18
C LEU A 175 -5.30 -4.94 28.11
N LEU A 176 -6.62 -5.15 28.16
CA LEU A 176 -7.50 -4.41 29.07
C LEU A 176 -7.24 -4.76 30.54
N LYS A 177 -6.98 -6.03 30.86
CA LYS A 177 -6.62 -6.45 32.22
C LYS A 177 -5.31 -5.79 32.67
N GLN A 178 -4.30 -5.80 31.81
CA GLN A 178 -3.02 -5.14 32.10
C GLN A 178 -3.24 -3.66 32.38
N HIS A 179 -4.01 -2.96 31.53
CA HIS A 179 -4.32 -1.54 31.75
C HIS A 179 -5.05 -1.26 33.06
N GLN A 180 -5.97 -2.13 33.49
CA GLN A 180 -6.66 -1.99 34.78
C GLN A 180 -5.73 -2.20 35.98
N GLN A 181 -4.77 -3.12 35.87
CA GLN A 181 -3.80 -3.44 36.93
C GLN A 181 -2.77 -2.34 37.19
N TYR A 182 -2.50 -1.45 36.23
CA TYR A 182 -1.59 -0.30 36.39
C TYR A 182 -2.30 1.02 36.72
N GLY A 183 -3.64 1.00 36.79
CA GLY A 183 -4.45 2.17 37.16
C GLY A 183 -4.76 2.28 38.66
N GLU A 184 -4.41 1.26 39.44
CA GLU A 184 -4.45 1.21 40.91
C GLU A 184 -3.08 1.54 41.51
#